data_AF-A0A968WTM8-F1
#
_entry.id   AF-A0A968WTM8-F1
#
_cell.length_a   1.000
_cell.length_b   1.000
_cell.length_c   1.000
_cell.angle_alpha   90.00
_cell.angle_beta   90.00
_cell.angle_gamma   90.00
#
_symmetry.space_group_name_H-M   'P 1'
#
loop_
_entity.id
_entity.type
_entity.pdbx_description
1 polymer ?
#
loop_
_entity_poly.entity_id
_entity_poly.type
_entity_poly.pdbx_seq_one_letter_code
_entity_poly.pdbx_strand_id
1 'polypeptide(L)' 'MIRIFIAATVSAFVLLNASCCCTGEPKAPGLRPLPKFSEVQTPEVSYTK' A
#
# COMPACT_ATOMS: atom_id res chain seq x y z
N MET A 1 -7.18 -14.78 -42.25
CA MET A 1 -6.21 -15.13 -41.17
C MET A 1 -5.60 -13.90 -40.50
N ILE A 2 -4.98 -12.96 -41.24
CA ILE A 2 -4.34 -11.76 -40.67
C ILE A 2 -5.22 -10.94 -39.70
N ARG A 3 -6.52 -10.78 -40.00
CA ARG A 3 -7.44 -10.01 -39.12
C ARG A 3 -7.64 -10.62 -37.73
N ILE A 4 -7.54 -11.95 -37.60
CA ILE A 4 -7.68 -12.65 -36.32
C ILE A 4 -6.43 -12.44 -35.46
N PHE A 5 -5.26 -12.48 -36.09
CA PHE A 5 -3.99 -12.19 -35.41
C PHE A 5 -3.95 -10.75 -34.87
N ILE A 6 -4.42 -9.78 -35.63
CA ILE A 6 -4.49 -8.38 -35.18
C ILE A 6 -5.45 -8.21 -33.99
N ALA A 7 -6.63 -8.87 -34.03
CA ALA A 7 -7.57 -8.79 -32.93
C ALA A 7 -7.02 -9.39 -31.63
N ALA A 8 -6.26 -10.49 -31.72
CA ALA A 8 -5.65 -11.15 -30.57
C ALA A 8 -4.51 -10.34 -29.95
N THR A 9 -3.68 -9.67 -30.77
CA THR A 9 -2.58 -8.85 -30.26
C THR A 9 -3.10 -7.57 -29.60
N VAL A 10 -4.13 -6.93 -30.17
CA VAL A 10 -4.74 -5.73 -29.59
C VAL A 10 -5.44 -6.05 -28.28
N SER A 11 -6.17 -7.17 -28.19
CA SER A 11 -6.84 -7.56 -26.94
C SER A 11 -5.85 -7.88 -25.82
N ALA A 12 -4.76 -8.59 -26.12
CA ALA A 12 -3.70 -8.88 -25.17
C ALA A 12 -3.03 -7.59 -24.67
N PHE A 13 -2.77 -6.63 -25.57
CA PHE A 13 -2.13 -5.36 -25.21
C PHE A 13 -3.03 -4.49 -24.33
N VAL A 14 -4.34 -4.43 -24.60
CA VAL A 14 -5.30 -3.70 -23.77
C VAL A 14 -5.41 -4.31 -22.38
N LEU A 15 -5.45 -5.63 -22.26
CA LEU A 15 -5.52 -6.33 -20.98
C LEU A 15 -4.26 -6.14 -20.13
N LEU A 16 -3.07 -6.14 -20.76
CA LEU A 16 -1.79 -5.88 -20.09
C LEU A 16 -1.64 -4.41 -19.62
N ASN A 17 -2.15 -3.45 -20.39
CA ASN A 17 -2.12 -2.05 -19.98
C ASN A 17 -3.15 -1.75 -18.88
N ALA A 18 -4.31 -2.43 -18.91
CA ALA A 18 -5.30 -2.33 -17.85
C ALA A 18 -4.81 -2.90 -16.51
N SER A 19 -3.98 -3.95 -16.51
CA SER A 19 -3.42 -4.52 -15.27
C SER A 19 -2.25 -3.71 -14.70
N CYS A 20 -1.56 -2.90 -15.51
CA CYS A 20 -0.41 -2.11 -15.07
C CYS A 20 -0.81 -0.76 -14.44
N CYS A 21 -2.02 -0.25 -14.71
CA CYS A 21 -2.50 1.04 -14.16
C CYS A 21 -3.37 0.92 -12.89
N CYS A 22 -3.86 -0.26 -12.53
CA CYS A 22 -4.75 -0.44 -11.36
C CYS A 22 -4.00 -0.64 -10.03
N THR A 23 -2.69 -0.83 -10.06
CA THR A 23 -1.80 -0.91 -8.88
C THR A 23 -0.83 0.27 -8.79
N GLY A 24 -1.11 1.35 -9.53
CA GLY A 24 -0.37 2.61 -9.47
C GLY A 24 -0.81 3.51 -8.32
N GLU A 25 -1.17 2.95 -7.16
CA GLU A 25 -1.43 3.79 -5.99
C GLU A 25 -0.14 4.52 -5.63
N PRO A 26 -0.14 5.86 -5.55
CA PRO A 26 1.03 6.60 -5.11
C PRO A 26 1.43 6.08 -3.73
N LYS A 27 2.71 5.72 -3.60
CA LYS A 27 3.30 5.18 -2.37
C LYS A 27 2.76 5.94 -1.17
N ALA A 28 2.19 5.20 -0.20
CA ALA A 28 1.58 5.78 0.98
C ALA A 28 2.51 6.81 1.63
N PRO A 29 2.00 7.98 2.03
CA PRO A 29 2.82 9.02 2.64
C PRO A 29 3.52 8.47 3.89
N GLY A 30 4.75 8.94 4.13
CA GLY A 30 5.54 8.50 5.28
C GLY A 30 4.78 8.71 6.59
N LEU A 31 4.81 7.70 7.46
CA LEU A 31 4.23 7.80 8.80
C LEU A 31 4.89 8.96 9.55
N ARG A 32 4.06 9.79 10.20
CA ARG A 32 4.57 10.79 11.14
C ARG A 32 5.33 10.06 12.26
N PRO A 33 6.44 10.61 12.75
CA PRO A 33 7.16 9.99 13.86
C PRO A 33 6.19 9.83 15.04
N LEU A 34 6.15 8.63 15.61
CA LEU A 34 5.38 8.38 16.82
C LEU A 34 5.87 9.34 17.92
N PRO A 35 4.95 9.97 18.67
CA PRO A 35 5.36 10.72 19.84
C PRO A 35 6.12 9.76 20.75
N LYS A 36 7.34 10.14 21.12
CA LYS A 36 8.06 9.43 22.17
C LYS A 36 7.24 9.66 23.44
N PHE A 37 6.79 8.58 24.07
CA PHE A 37 6.25 8.65 25.41
C PHE A 37 7.39 9.09 26.32
N SER A 38 7.55 10.41 26.50
CA SER A 38 8.34 10.95 27.60
C SER A 38 7.65 10.49 28.87
N GLU A 39 8.26 9.48 29.49
CA GLU A 39 8.17 9.13 30.92
C GLU A 39 6.85 9.57 31.56
N VAL A 40 5.79 8.78 31.32
CA VAL A 40 4.67 8.80 32.26
C VAL A 40 5.28 8.40 33.60
N GLN A 41 5.40 9.35 34.54
CA GLN A 41 5.77 9.05 35.91
C GLN A 41 4.79 7.98 36.40
N THR A 42 5.24 6.74 36.44
CA THR A 42 4.47 5.65 37.02
C THR A 42 4.34 5.98 38.49
N PRO A 43 3.14 6.26 39.03
CA PRO A 43 3.00 6.30 40.48
C PRO A 43 3.38 4.91 40.99
N GLU A 44 4.46 4.81 41.76
CA GLU A 44 4.77 3.60 42.52
C GLU A 44 3.64 3.39 43.51
N VAL A 45 2.68 2.52 43.17
CA VAL A 45 1.63 2.11 44.09
C VAL A 45 2.25 1.14 45.09
N SER A 46 2.63 1.66 46.25
CA SER A 46 3.10 0.87 47.38
C SER A 46 1.91 0.12 48.00
N TYR A 47 1.79 -1.17 47.70
CA TYR A 47 0.85 -2.04 48.41
C TYR A 47 1.45 -2.38 49.78
N THR A 48 0.95 -1.74 50.83
CA THR A 48 1.23 -2.14 52.22
C THR A 48 0.51 -3.48 52.46
N LYS A 49 1.29 -4.50 52.83
CA LYS A 49 0.81 -5.85 53.15
C LYS A 49 0.18 -5.91 54.53
#